data_AF-A0A0R2MWZ1-F1
#
_entry.id   AF-A0A0R2MWZ1-F1
#
_cell.length_a   1.000
_cell.length_b   1.000
_cell.length_c   1.000
_cell.angle_alpha   90.00
_cell.angle_beta   90.00
_cell.angle_gamma   90.00
#
_symmetry.space_group_name_H-M   'P 1'
#
loop_
_entity.id
_entity.type
_entity.pdbx_description
1 polymer ?
#
loop_
_entity_poly.entity_id
_entity_poly.type
_entity_poly.pdbx_seq_one_letter_code
_entity_poly.pdbx_strand_id
1 'polypeptide(L)'
;MIGLGVALLSLIMIGLAIDFWFLGHPKKVLAGDQTDLVPTLFIPGYYGNRYSFGHLLLRLTHAGMLEKQVVAIVKRDGTVKLRGHLRAANHSAVQVIYQQKSSRPDRQQVGLVAVIAALRKQMAFDRVNLVAHSMGGVTAVLYMLSQPAVPVAKMVTMGAPLNDLEVAENGPISTWRLTRTGPEHIAPVYATFQATIKNLPPQLEWLNIAGDLLIGGRHDGVVAVNSSFAIRFLVKGKIARYQELVIRGPRGAHSLLHENRLVDANISHFLWD
;
A
#
# COMPACT_ATOMS: atom_id res chain seq x y z
N MET A 1 -31.31 12.79 -31.21
CA MET A 1 -30.86 12.65 -29.80
C MET A 1 -29.96 11.43 -29.54
N ILE A 2 -30.03 10.34 -30.33
CA ILE A 2 -29.17 9.15 -30.15
C ILE A 2 -27.68 9.43 -30.44
N GLY A 3 -27.37 10.23 -31.47
CA GLY A 3 -25.97 10.53 -31.84
C GLY A 3 -25.18 11.35 -30.80
N LEU A 4 -25.85 12.21 -30.02
CA LEU A 4 -25.20 13.03 -29.00
C LEU A 4 -24.80 12.20 -27.76
N GLY A 5 -25.65 11.24 -27.37
CA GLY A 5 -25.39 10.32 -26.26
C GLY A 5 -24.23 9.37 -26.56
N VAL A 6 -24.15 8.84 -27.79
CA VAL A 6 -23.04 7.99 -28.24
C VAL A 6 -21.72 8.76 -28.24
N ALA A 7 -21.70 10.00 -28.74
CA ALA A 7 -20.50 10.84 -28.74
C ALA A 7 -19.98 11.14 -27.32
N LEU A 8 -20.87 11.42 -26.36
CA LEU A 8 -20.50 11.69 -24.97
C LEU A 8 -19.90 10.43 -24.29
N LEU A 9 -20.52 9.27 -24.48
CA LEU A 9 -19.99 7.99 -23.99
C LEU A 9 -18.60 7.69 -24.56
N SER A 10 -18.39 7.93 -25.86
CA SER A 10 -17.09 7.74 -26.49
C SER A 10 -16.01 8.66 -25.89
N LEU A 11 -16.32 9.94 -25.65
CA LEU A 11 -15.38 10.88 -25.03
C LEU A 11 -15.00 10.48 -23.60
N ILE A 12 -15.97 9.99 -22.81
CA ILE A 12 -15.72 9.47 -21.46
C ILE A 12 -14.77 8.26 -21.52
N MET A 13 -15.04 7.31 -22.42
CA MET A 13 -14.20 6.12 -22.58
C MET A 13 -12.78 6.47 -23.04
N ILE A 14 -12.63 7.44 -23.95
CA ILE A 14 -11.32 7.96 -24.37
C ILE A 14 -10.59 8.59 -23.17
N GLY A 15 -11.27 9.43 -22.39
CA GLY A 15 -10.71 10.03 -21.19
C GLY A 15 -10.20 9.00 -20.18
N LEU A 16 -11.01 7.97 -19.89
CA LEU A 16 -10.62 6.86 -19.00
C LEU A 16 -9.44 6.05 -19.55
N ALA A 17 -9.37 5.83 -20.86
CA ALA A 17 -8.24 5.13 -21.49
C ALA A 17 -6.94 5.93 -21.40
N ILE A 18 -7.01 7.25 -21.64
CA ILE A 18 -5.89 8.18 -21.52
C ILE A 18 -5.39 8.22 -20.08
N ASP A 19 -6.29 8.37 -19.11
CA ASP A 19 -5.93 8.41 -17.70
C ASP A 19 -5.27 7.09 -17.26
N PHE A 20 -5.90 5.94 -17.57
CA PHE A 20 -5.31 4.62 -17.32
C PHE A 20 -3.91 4.47 -17.94
N TRP A 21 -3.71 5.01 -19.15
CA TRP A 21 -2.42 5.01 -19.81
C TRP A 21 -1.40 5.82 -18.99
N PHE A 22 -1.71 7.07 -18.64
CA PHE A 22 -0.82 7.93 -17.85
C PHE A 22 -0.47 7.34 -16.47
N LEU A 23 -1.45 6.75 -15.78
CA LEU A 23 -1.22 6.10 -14.49
C LEU A 23 -0.29 4.87 -14.58
N GLY A 24 -0.07 4.33 -15.77
CA GLY A 24 0.82 3.19 -16.02
C GLY A 24 2.24 3.56 -16.44
N HIS A 25 2.57 4.85 -16.43
CA HIS A 25 3.89 5.36 -16.80
C HIS A 25 4.55 6.11 -15.63
N PRO A 26 5.90 6.16 -15.62
CA PRO A 26 6.63 7.06 -14.73
C PRO A 26 6.20 8.51 -14.92
N LYS A 27 6.24 9.28 -13.85
CA LYS A 27 6.10 10.74 -13.86
C LYS A 27 7.16 11.32 -12.95
N LYS A 28 8.00 12.17 -13.52
CA LYS A 28 9.06 12.87 -12.82
C LYS A 28 8.72 14.34 -12.77
N VAL A 29 8.97 14.96 -11.63
CA VAL A 29 9.09 16.41 -11.50
C VAL A 29 10.53 16.65 -11.10
N LEU A 30 11.18 17.67 -11.66
CA LEU A 30 12.53 18.05 -11.26
C LEU A 30 12.49 18.42 -9.77
N ALA A 31 13.03 17.57 -8.88
CA ALA A 31 12.98 17.80 -7.44
C ALA A 31 14.39 17.88 -6.83
N GLY A 32 14.66 19.04 -6.21
CA GLY A 32 15.49 19.31 -5.03
C GLY A 32 16.95 18.83 -4.96
N ASP A 33 17.81 19.61 -4.28
CA ASP A 33 19.23 19.31 -4.05
C ASP A 33 19.49 18.11 -3.10
N GLN A 34 18.45 17.55 -2.47
CA GLN A 34 18.58 16.38 -1.59
C GLN A 34 18.29 15.08 -2.35
N THR A 35 19.14 14.07 -2.11
CA THR A 35 19.05 12.77 -2.76
C THR A 35 18.92 11.66 -1.72
N ASP A 36 17.74 11.04 -1.62
CA ASP A 36 17.52 9.81 -0.86
C ASP A 36 17.78 8.59 -1.76
N LEU A 37 18.38 7.56 -1.17
CA LEU A 37 18.61 6.26 -1.81
C LEU A 37 17.52 5.24 -1.43
N VAL A 38 16.63 5.54 -0.49
CA VAL A 38 15.58 4.62 -0.02
C VAL A 38 14.32 4.74 -0.90
N PRO A 39 14.06 3.80 -1.83
CA PRO A 39 12.85 3.86 -2.63
C PRO A 39 11.61 3.56 -1.79
N THR A 40 10.48 4.18 -2.15
CA THR A 40 9.16 3.91 -1.59
C THR A 40 8.31 3.09 -2.55
N LEU A 41 7.95 1.87 -2.16
CA LEU A 41 7.16 0.94 -2.98
C LEU A 41 5.69 0.98 -2.58
N PHE A 42 4.82 1.14 -3.57
CA PHE A 42 3.37 1.22 -3.39
C PHE A 42 2.71 -0.10 -3.81
N ILE A 43 2.19 -0.86 -2.83
CA ILE A 43 1.74 -2.25 -2.96
C ILE A 43 0.21 -2.32 -2.93
N PRO A 44 -0.45 -2.64 -4.06
CA PRO A 44 -1.90 -2.57 -4.16
C PRO A 44 -2.59 -3.76 -3.45
N GLY A 45 -3.90 -3.61 -3.20
CA GLY A 45 -4.74 -4.69 -2.69
C GLY A 45 -5.14 -5.74 -3.74
N TYR A 46 -6.08 -6.60 -3.35
CA TYR A 46 -6.68 -7.61 -4.23
C TYR A 46 -7.31 -6.97 -5.47
N TYR A 47 -7.08 -7.56 -6.65
CA TYR A 47 -7.50 -7.00 -7.94
C TYR A 47 -6.96 -5.60 -8.28
N GLY A 48 -6.00 -5.13 -7.50
CA GLY A 48 -5.31 -3.89 -7.69
C GLY A 48 -4.69 -3.74 -9.08
N ASN A 49 -4.69 -2.51 -9.56
CA ASN A 49 -4.10 -2.13 -10.83
C ASN A 49 -3.55 -0.69 -10.76
N ARG A 50 -3.38 -0.04 -11.91
CA ARG A 50 -2.87 1.33 -12.02
C ARG A 50 -3.65 2.33 -11.17
N TYR A 51 -4.96 2.13 -10.98
CA TYR A 51 -5.80 3.04 -10.20
C TYR A 51 -5.54 2.97 -8.69
N SER A 52 -5.14 1.82 -8.13
CA SER A 52 -5.00 1.65 -6.67
C SER A 52 -4.05 2.65 -6.01
N PHE A 53 -3.01 3.09 -6.73
CA PHE A 53 -2.12 4.17 -6.27
C PHE A 53 -1.83 5.23 -7.32
N GLY A 54 -2.36 5.07 -8.54
CA GLY A 54 -2.00 5.94 -9.66
C GLY A 54 -2.32 7.40 -9.37
N HIS A 55 -3.54 7.68 -8.90
CA HIS A 55 -3.94 9.04 -8.58
C HIS A 55 -3.23 9.59 -7.34
N LEU A 56 -3.05 8.79 -6.29
CA LEU A 56 -2.25 9.20 -5.13
C LEU A 56 -0.84 9.62 -5.55
N LEU A 57 -0.16 8.76 -6.30
CA LEU A 57 1.19 9.04 -6.82
C LEU A 57 1.18 10.27 -7.71
N LEU A 58 0.16 10.44 -8.56
CA LEU A 58 0.01 11.61 -9.41
C LEU A 58 -0.11 12.91 -8.58
N ARG A 59 -0.96 12.91 -7.55
CA ARG A 59 -1.16 14.06 -6.66
C ARG A 59 0.11 14.42 -5.91
N LEU A 60 0.80 13.43 -5.32
CA LEU A 60 2.07 13.66 -4.62
C LEU A 60 3.19 14.10 -5.56
N THR A 61 3.25 13.55 -6.78
CA THR A 61 4.20 13.99 -7.82
C THR A 61 3.96 15.46 -8.20
N HIS A 62 2.69 15.84 -8.46
CA HIS A 62 2.34 17.23 -8.80
C HIS A 62 2.59 18.22 -7.65
N ALA A 63 2.49 17.76 -6.40
CA ALA A 63 2.81 18.56 -5.23
C ALA A 63 4.33 18.66 -4.95
N GLY A 64 5.18 18.03 -5.77
CA GLY A 64 6.63 18.01 -5.58
C GLY A 64 7.11 17.13 -4.41
N MET A 65 6.23 16.29 -3.86
CA MET A 65 6.52 15.48 -2.66
C MET A 65 7.32 14.21 -2.98
N LEU A 66 7.18 13.67 -4.21
CA LEU A 66 7.91 12.48 -4.65
C LEU A 66 8.09 12.45 -6.17
N GLU A 67 8.95 11.55 -6.65
CA GLU A 67 9.10 11.22 -8.06
C GLU A 67 8.64 9.79 -8.34
N LYS A 68 7.56 9.62 -9.12
CA LYS A 68 7.13 8.30 -9.59
C LYS A 68 8.04 7.80 -10.72
N GLN A 69 9.17 7.20 -10.36
CA GLN A 69 10.20 6.83 -11.34
C GLN A 69 9.95 5.49 -12.03
N VAL A 70 9.28 4.54 -11.36
CA VAL A 70 9.12 3.18 -11.88
C VAL A 70 7.69 2.66 -11.68
N VAL A 71 7.20 1.96 -12.70
CA VAL A 71 6.06 1.02 -12.57
C VAL A 71 6.62 -0.39 -12.70
N ALA A 72 6.60 -1.14 -11.60
CA ALA A 72 7.11 -2.51 -11.51
C ALA A 72 5.96 -3.50 -11.67
N ILE A 73 5.97 -4.25 -12.78
CA ILE A 73 4.91 -5.20 -13.13
C ILE A 73 5.43 -6.61 -12.85
N VAL A 74 4.87 -7.27 -11.83
CA VAL A 74 5.10 -8.69 -11.54
C VAL A 74 4.23 -9.50 -12.49
N LYS A 75 4.85 -10.25 -13.39
CA LYS A 75 4.15 -11.10 -14.35
C LYS A 75 3.64 -12.38 -13.71
N ARG A 76 2.78 -13.11 -14.43
CA ARG A 76 2.22 -14.40 -13.96
C ARG A 76 3.28 -15.47 -13.72
N ASP A 77 4.39 -15.41 -14.44
CA ASP A 77 5.55 -16.32 -14.30
C ASP A 77 6.52 -15.90 -13.17
N GLY A 78 6.20 -14.84 -12.42
CA GLY A 78 7.05 -14.30 -11.35
C GLY A 78 8.15 -13.34 -11.84
N THR A 79 8.37 -13.20 -13.15
CA THR A 79 9.34 -12.23 -13.67
C THR A 79 8.84 -10.79 -13.50
N VAL A 80 9.77 -9.85 -13.34
CA VAL A 80 9.45 -8.43 -13.15
C VAL A 80 9.79 -7.64 -14.41
N LYS A 81 8.80 -6.94 -14.96
CA LYS A 81 9.00 -5.92 -15.99
C LYS A 81 8.98 -4.54 -15.34
N LEU A 82 10.09 -3.82 -15.41
CA LEU A 82 10.18 -2.43 -14.98
C LEU A 82 9.87 -1.50 -16.16
N ARG A 83 8.98 -0.54 -15.95
CA ARG A 83 8.80 0.63 -16.83
C ARG A 83 9.37 1.84 -16.13
N GLY A 84 10.29 2.54 -16.78
CA GLY A 84 11.09 3.58 -16.15
C GLY A 84 12.41 3.03 -15.60
N HIS A 85 13.11 3.89 -14.86
CA HIS A 85 14.43 3.57 -14.33
C HIS A 85 14.60 4.28 -12.98
N LEU A 86 14.88 3.51 -11.94
CA LEU A 86 15.12 3.98 -10.58
C LEU A 86 16.50 4.65 -10.50
N ARG A 87 16.53 5.84 -9.91
CA ARG A 87 17.73 6.64 -9.64
C ARG A 87 17.58 7.34 -8.30
N ALA A 88 18.69 7.86 -7.80
CA ALA A 88 18.66 8.76 -6.65
C ALA A 88 17.83 9.99 -7.02
N ALA A 89 16.98 10.41 -6.09
CA ALA A 89 16.11 11.58 -6.19
C ALA A 89 15.70 11.98 -4.78
N ASN A 90 15.02 13.12 -4.62
CA ASN A 90 14.55 13.55 -3.30
C ASN A 90 13.73 12.44 -2.64
N HIS A 91 12.68 11.92 -3.31
CA HIS A 91 11.96 10.72 -2.86
C HIS A 91 11.50 9.86 -4.05
N SER A 92 12.18 8.73 -4.29
CA SER A 92 11.86 7.82 -5.40
C SER A 92 10.67 6.91 -5.08
N ALA A 93 9.61 6.97 -5.91
CA ALA A 93 8.44 6.12 -5.79
C ALA A 93 8.35 5.06 -6.89
N VAL A 94 7.96 3.85 -6.48
CA VAL A 94 7.74 2.71 -7.35
C VAL A 94 6.30 2.21 -7.19
N GLN A 95 5.54 2.22 -8.28
CA GLN A 95 4.21 1.61 -8.29
C GLN A 95 4.31 0.12 -8.61
N VAL A 96 3.92 -0.74 -7.67
CA VAL A 96 3.88 -2.20 -7.89
C VAL A 96 2.55 -2.60 -8.49
N ILE A 97 2.57 -3.48 -9.49
CA ILE A 97 1.37 -4.05 -10.11
C ILE A 97 1.56 -5.55 -10.29
N TYR A 98 0.63 -6.35 -9.78
CA TYR A 98 0.59 -7.80 -10.01
C TYR A 98 -0.30 -8.12 -11.22
N GLN A 99 0.22 -8.82 -12.24
CA GLN A 99 -0.60 -9.33 -13.34
C GLN A 99 -1.57 -10.41 -12.85
N GLN A 100 -1.12 -11.29 -11.96
CA GLN A 100 -1.99 -12.24 -11.28
C GLN A 100 -2.68 -11.53 -10.10
N LYS A 101 -3.68 -10.73 -10.44
CA LYS A 101 -4.45 -9.86 -9.53
C LYS A 101 -5.07 -10.55 -8.32
N SER A 102 -5.38 -11.84 -8.44
CA SER A 102 -6.04 -12.65 -7.42
C SER A 102 -5.07 -13.49 -6.57
N SER A 103 -3.75 -13.31 -6.72
CA SER A 103 -2.79 -14.08 -5.95
C SER A 103 -2.87 -13.74 -4.46
N ARG A 104 -2.70 -14.76 -3.62
CA ARG A 104 -2.66 -14.64 -2.16
C ARG A 104 -1.44 -13.82 -1.69
N PRO A 105 -1.48 -13.24 -0.47
CA PRO A 105 -0.44 -12.35 0.02
C PRO A 105 0.98 -12.91 0.03
N ASP A 106 1.14 -14.20 0.31
CA ASP A 106 2.41 -14.95 0.30
C ASP A 106 3.04 -14.98 -1.10
N ARG A 107 2.25 -15.27 -2.14
CA ARG A 107 2.73 -15.21 -3.53
C ARG A 107 3.06 -13.77 -3.95
N GLN A 108 2.28 -12.79 -3.49
CA GLN A 108 2.60 -11.38 -3.73
C GLN A 108 3.88 -10.95 -3.01
N GLN A 109 4.18 -11.51 -1.83
CA GLN A 109 5.42 -11.26 -1.10
C GLN A 109 6.65 -11.79 -1.85
N VAL A 110 6.57 -12.99 -2.46
CA VAL A 110 7.62 -13.47 -3.38
C VAL A 110 7.80 -12.52 -4.57
N GLY A 111 6.69 -12.04 -5.15
CA GLY A 111 6.74 -11.04 -6.22
C GLY A 111 7.38 -9.71 -5.77
N LEU A 112 7.14 -9.27 -4.54
CA LEU A 112 7.74 -8.07 -3.97
C LEU A 112 9.27 -8.22 -3.79
N VAL A 113 9.73 -9.39 -3.34
CA VAL A 113 11.16 -9.73 -3.30
C VAL A 113 11.78 -9.61 -4.69
N ALA A 114 11.11 -10.14 -5.73
CA ALA A 114 11.58 -10.05 -7.11
C ALA A 114 11.61 -8.60 -7.62
N VAL A 115 10.64 -7.77 -7.25
CA VAL A 115 10.62 -6.33 -7.59
C VAL A 115 11.83 -5.64 -6.98
N ILE A 116 12.08 -5.83 -5.69
CA ILE A 116 13.20 -5.23 -4.98
C ILE A 116 14.53 -5.69 -5.58
N ALA A 117 14.68 -6.97 -5.90
CA ALA A 117 15.86 -7.50 -6.57
C ALA A 117 16.08 -6.87 -7.96
N ALA A 118 15.00 -6.66 -8.75
CA ALA A 118 15.10 -6.03 -10.05
C ALA A 118 15.47 -4.54 -9.96
N LEU A 119 14.93 -3.82 -8.98
CA LEU A 119 15.25 -2.41 -8.72
C LEU A 119 16.70 -2.22 -8.26
N ARG A 120 17.22 -3.12 -7.43
CA ARG A 120 18.62 -3.09 -6.97
C ARG A 120 19.64 -3.22 -8.10
N LYS A 121 19.25 -3.78 -9.25
CA LYS A 121 20.09 -3.81 -10.46
C LYS A 121 20.20 -2.45 -11.16
N GLN A 122 19.28 -1.51 -10.89
CA GLN A 122 19.29 -0.16 -11.45
C GLN A 122 19.96 0.84 -10.50
N MET A 123 19.69 0.72 -9.21
CA MET A 123 20.26 1.58 -8.16
C MET A 123 20.46 0.76 -6.90
N ALA A 124 21.64 0.83 -6.29
CA ALA A 124 21.89 0.20 -5.01
C ALA A 124 21.15 0.93 -3.88
N PHE A 125 20.47 0.17 -3.04
CA PHE A 125 19.86 0.62 -1.79
C PHE A 125 19.89 -0.53 -0.78
N ASP A 126 19.95 -0.18 0.49
CA ASP A 126 20.06 -1.09 1.63
C ASP A 126 18.75 -1.18 2.45
N ARG A 127 17.81 -0.25 2.23
CA ARG A 127 16.50 -0.23 2.88
C ARG A 127 15.40 0.15 1.89
N VAL A 128 14.15 -0.08 2.29
CA VAL A 128 12.97 0.26 1.49
C VAL A 128 11.88 0.85 2.38
N ASN A 129 11.10 1.79 1.84
CA ASN A 129 9.84 2.21 2.44
C ASN A 129 8.67 1.52 1.73
N LEU A 130 7.64 1.11 2.47
CA LEU A 130 6.47 0.44 1.91
C LEU A 130 5.21 1.25 2.20
N VAL A 131 4.37 1.46 1.18
CA VAL A 131 3.01 2.00 1.32
C VAL A 131 2.06 0.98 0.73
N ALA A 132 1.12 0.47 1.51
CA ALA A 132 0.36 -0.70 1.15
C ALA A 132 -1.13 -0.59 1.48
N HIS A 133 -1.97 -0.99 0.54
CA HIS A 133 -3.43 -0.91 0.67
C HIS A 133 -4.07 -2.28 0.79
N SER A 134 -5.03 -2.41 1.71
CA SER A 134 -5.85 -3.61 1.87
C SER A 134 -4.98 -4.88 1.97
N MET A 135 -5.23 -5.88 1.13
CA MET A 135 -4.41 -7.11 1.03
C MET A 135 -2.91 -6.84 0.87
N GLY A 136 -2.51 -5.78 0.18
CA GLY A 136 -1.11 -5.39 0.03
C GLY A 136 -0.45 -5.09 1.37
N GLY A 137 -1.21 -4.62 2.36
CA GLY A 137 -0.73 -4.43 3.74
C GLY A 137 -0.33 -5.74 4.40
N VAL A 138 -1.09 -6.81 4.18
CA VAL A 138 -0.72 -8.16 4.65
C VAL A 138 0.55 -8.64 3.95
N THR A 139 0.66 -8.44 2.63
CA THR A 139 1.90 -8.72 1.87
C THR A 139 3.11 -7.94 2.42
N ALA A 140 2.94 -6.67 2.76
CA ALA A 140 4.01 -5.84 3.32
C ALA A 140 4.48 -6.35 4.69
N VAL A 141 3.55 -6.76 5.57
CA VAL A 141 3.88 -7.34 6.87
C VAL A 141 4.60 -8.69 6.71
N LEU A 142 4.13 -9.55 5.80
CA LEU A 142 4.81 -10.82 5.49
C LEU A 142 6.23 -10.59 4.98
N TYR A 143 6.43 -9.61 4.10
CA TYR A 143 7.77 -9.24 3.60
C TYR A 143 8.67 -8.75 4.72
N MET A 144 8.17 -7.83 5.56
CA MET A 144 8.90 -7.29 6.70
C MET A 144 9.35 -8.40 7.67
N LEU A 145 8.46 -9.34 8.00
CA LEU A 145 8.74 -10.43 8.94
C LEU A 145 9.54 -11.58 8.33
N SER A 146 9.72 -11.63 7.00
CA SER A 146 10.49 -12.70 6.33
C SER A 146 12.00 -12.55 6.44
N GLN A 147 12.50 -11.56 7.19
CA GLN A 147 13.94 -11.18 7.25
C GLN A 147 14.53 -10.98 5.85
N PRO A 148 13.98 -10.06 5.05
CA PRO A 148 14.41 -9.86 3.69
C PRO A 148 15.83 -9.28 3.64
N ALA A 149 16.54 -9.52 2.54
CA ALA A 149 17.87 -8.96 2.31
C ALA A 149 17.89 -7.41 2.27
N VAL A 150 16.74 -6.78 2.03
CA VAL A 150 16.53 -5.33 2.14
C VAL A 150 15.47 -5.08 3.22
N PRO A 151 15.85 -4.68 4.44
CA PRO A 151 14.89 -4.39 5.50
C PRO A 151 13.99 -3.19 5.17
N VAL A 152 12.81 -3.18 5.80
CA VAL A 152 11.85 -2.08 5.73
C VAL A 152 12.24 -1.01 6.75
N ALA A 153 12.39 0.24 6.30
CA ALA A 153 12.68 1.39 7.17
C ALA A 153 11.37 2.03 7.68
N LYS A 154 10.52 2.50 6.77
CA LYS A 154 9.20 3.04 7.09
C LYS A 154 8.10 2.25 6.39
N MET A 155 6.98 2.02 7.08
CA MET A 155 5.82 1.33 6.53
C MET A 155 4.55 2.15 6.76
N VAL A 156 3.72 2.26 5.71
CA VAL A 156 2.36 2.74 5.80
C VAL A 156 1.41 1.66 5.34
N THR A 157 0.44 1.31 6.18
CA THR A 157 -0.67 0.43 5.80
C THR A 157 -1.97 1.21 5.82
N MET A 158 -2.86 0.95 4.86
CA MET A 158 -4.18 1.58 4.81
C MET A 158 -5.28 0.56 4.53
N GLY A 159 -6.26 0.48 5.45
CA GLY A 159 -7.36 -0.49 5.37
C GLY A 159 -6.87 -1.94 5.34
N ALA A 160 -5.72 -2.24 5.94
CA ALA A 160 -5.15 -3.58 5.92
C ALA A 160 -5.92 -4.52 6.87
N PRO A 161 -6.34 -5.71 6.45
CA PRO A 161 -7.06 -6.67 7.30
C PRO A 161 -6.07 -7.49 8.14
N LEU A 162 -5.55 -6.91 9.22
CA LEU A 162 -4.46 -7.51 10.00
C LEU A 162 -4.92 -8.52 11.07
N ASN A 163 -6.23 -8.77 11.18
CA ASN A 163 -6.81 -9.82 12.01
C ASN A 163 -8.13 -10.33 11.42
N ASP A 164 -8.15 -10.66 10.12
CA ASP A 164 -9.29 -11.27 9.44
C ASP A 164 -9.09 -12.77 9.21
N LEU A 165 -10.20 -13.50 9.01
CA LEU A 165 -10.16 -14.96 8.77
C LEU A 165 -9.42 -15.31 7.47
N GLU A 166 -9.76 -14.56 6.43
CA GLU A 166 -9.31 -14.69 5.07
C GLU A 166 -9.02 -13.28 4.55
N VAL A 167 -8.12 -13.17 3.58
CA VAL A 167 -7.91 -11.92 2.85
C VAL A 167 -8.40 -12.15 1.43
N ALA A 168 -9.03 -11.13 0.85
CA ALA A 168 -9.52 -11.18 -0.52
C ALA A 168 -10.68 -12.15 -0.79
N GLU A 169 -11.49 -12.42 0.23
CA GLU A 169 -12.76 -13.12 0.08
C GLU A 169 -13.93 -12.18 0.39
N ASN A 170 -15.04 -12.39 -0.32
CA ASN A 170 -16.28 -11.68 -0.02
C ASN A 170 -16.96 -12.39 1.15
N GLY A 171 -16.90 -11.78 2.33
CA GLY A 171 -17.50 -12.31 3.55
C GLY A 171 -18.02 -11.19 4.47
N PRO A 172 -18.67 -11.55 5.58
CA PRO A 172 -19.05 -10.57 6.59
C PRO A 172 -17.80 -9.89 7.16
N ILE A 173 -17.91 -8.59 7.45
CA ILE A 173 -16.80 -7.84 8.04
C ILE A 173 -16.61 -8.30 9.49
N SER A 174 -15.43 -8.85 9.78
CA SER A 174 -15.05 -9.26 11.14
C SER A 174 -14.81 -8.04 12.03
N THR A 175 -15.76 -7.74 12.91
CA THR A 175 -15.73 -6.58 13.82
C THR A 175 -15.31 -6.94 15.24
N TRP A 176 -14.50 -8.00 15.39
CA TRP A 176 -14.07 -8.51 16.69
C TRP A 176 -13.45 -7.40 17.55
N ARG A 177 -13.74 -7.43 18.84
CA ARG A 177 -13.30 -6.38 19.76
C ARG A 177 -11.80 -6.51 20.02
N LEU A 178 -11.16 -5.38 20.28
CA LEU A 178 -9.83 -5.37 20.88
C LEU A 178 -10.00 -5.31 22.41
N THR A 179 -9.39 -6.27 23.10
CA THR A 179 -9.32 -6.30 24.57
C THR A 179 -8.08 -5.55 25.06
N ARG A 180 -7.77 -5.62 26.35
CA ARG A 180 -6.52 -5.04 26.89
C ARG A 180 -5.25 -5.77 26.45
N THR A 181 -5.35 -7.04 26.05
CA THR A 181 -4.19 -7.90 25.76
C THR A 181 -4.08 -8.31 24.29
N GLY A 182 -5.10 -8.04 23.47
CA GLY A 182 -5.12 -8.46 22.08
C GLY A 182 -6.53 -8.46 21.49
N PRO A 183 -6.69 -8.90 20.24
CA PRO A 183 -8.02 -9.14 19.69
C PRO A 183 -8.73 -10.25 20.47
N GLU A 184 -10.05 -10.11 20.66
CA GLU A 184 -10.91 -11.10 21.33
C GLU A 184 -10.88 -12.46 20.62
N HIS A 185 -10.78 -12.42 19.30
CA HIS A 185 -10.56 -13.59 18.45
C HIS A 185 -9.27 -13.39 17.64
N ILE A 186 -8.35 -14.35 17.77
CA ILE A 186 -7.14 -14.42 16.95
C ILE A 186 -7.50 -15.09 15.62
N ALA A 187 -7.47 -14.30 14.54
CA ALA A 187 -7.62 -14.81 13.19
C ALA A 187 -6.37 -15.55 12.71
N PRO A 188 -6.49 -16.43 11.68
CA PRO A 188 -5.36 -16.97 10.93
C PRO A 188 -4.36 -15.93 10.42
N VAL A 189 -4.81 -14.78 9.89
CA VAL A 189 -3.90 -13.71 9.43
C VAL A 189 -3.05 -13.18 10.59
N TYR A 190 -3.68 -12.87 11.73
CA TYR A 190 -2.96 -12.38 12.91
C TYR A 190 -2.04 -13.45 13.52
N ALA A 191 -2.51 -14.69 13.59
CA ALA A 191 -1.72 -15.82 14.08
C ALA A 191 -0.44 -16.03 13.27
N THR A 192 -0.51 -15.81 11.94
CA THR A 192 0.66 -15.87 11.04
C THR A 192 1.71 -14.82 11.43
N PHE A 193 1.30 -13.59 11.72
CA PHE A 193 2.20 -12.54 12.19
C PHE A 193 2.74 -12.83 13.58
N GLN A 194 1.87 -13.30 14.50
CA GLN A 194 2.26 -13.64 15.86
C GLN A 194 3.35 -14.72 15.90
N ALA A 195 3.26 -15.73 15.03
CA ALA A 195 4.25 -16.81 14.93
C ALA A 195 5.64 -16.32 14.46
N THR A 196 5.70 -15.21 13.72
CA THR A 196 6.94 -14.70 13.10
C THR A 196 7.41 -13.36 13.68
N ILE A 197 6.70 -12.83 14.69
CA ILE A 197 6.93 -11.49 15.23
C ILE A 197 8.33 -11.27 15.82
N LYS A 198 9.06 -12.34 16.17
CA LYS A 198 10.45 -12.24 16.64
C LYS A 198 11.41 -11.62 15.61
N ASN A 199 11.01 -11.58 14.33
CA ASN A 199 11.78 -11.02 13.22
C ASN A 199 11.53 -9.52 13.01
N LEU A 200 10.81 -8.85 13.93
CA LEU A 200 10.42 -7.47 13.78
C LEU A 200 11.65 -6.53 13.77
N PRO A 201 11.76 -5.58 12.82
CA PRO A 201 12.89 -4.66 12.78
C PRO A 201 12.74 -3.61 13.90
N PRO A 202 13.70 -3.49 14.85
CA PRO A 202 13.56 -2.56 15.97
C PRO A 202 13.57 -1.10 15.53
N GLN A 203 14.20 -0.79 14.39
CA GLN A 203 14.26 0.56 13.81
C GLN A 203 13.07 0.90 12.91
N LEU A 204 12.08 0.00 12.80
CA LEU A 204 10.90 0.24 11.97
C LEU A 204 10.08 1.42 12.49
N GLU A 205 9.66 2.28 11.58
CA GLU A 205 8.56 3.20 11.81
C GLU A 205 7.33 2.75 11.04
N TRP A 206 6.15 2.76 11.66
CA TRP A 206 4.91 2.32 11.03
C TRP A 206 3.74 3.27 11.32
N LEU A 207 3.15 3.83 10.26
CA LEU A 207 1.84 4.49 10.27
C LEU A 207 0.75 3.52 9.77
N ASN A 208 -0.24 3.23 10.60
CA ASN A 208 -1.35 2.36 10.26
C ASN A 208 -2.64 3.17 10.15
N ILE A 209 -3.25 3.17 8.97
CA ILE A 209 -4.44 3.97 8.63
C ILE A 209 -5.65 3.05 8.49
N ALA A 210 -6.75 3.38 9.16
CA ALA A 210 -8.04 2.71 9.02
C ALA A 210 -9.12 3.69 8.58
N GLY A 211 -10.17 3.18 7.93
CA GLY A 211 -11.35 3.96 7.59
C GLY A 211 -12.53 3.64 8.50
N ASP A 212 -13.36 4.64 8.77
CA ASP A 212 -14.63 4.48 9.48
C ASP A 212 -15.71 5.31 8.76
N LEU A 213 -16.64 4.62 8.12
CA LEU A 213 -17.73 5.24 7.35
C LEU A 213 -18.71 6.04 8.22
N LEU A 214 -18.69 5.88 9.55
CA LEU A 214 -19.66 6.46 10.50
C LEU A 214 -21.11 6.02 10.23
N ILE A 215 -21.30 4.83 9.66
CA ILE A 215 -22.62 4.22 9.39
C ILE A 215 -22.98 3.11 10.40
N GLY A 216 -22.26 3.04 11.53
CA GLY A 216 -22.27 1.90 12.43
C GLY A 216 -21.16 0.88 12.11
N GLY A 217 -20.91 -0.06 13.02
CA GLY A 217 -19.97 -1.17 12.80
C GLY A 217 -18.46 -0.83 12.83
N ARG A 218 -18.06 0.45 12.77
CA ARG A 218 -16.65 0.92 12.82
C ARG A 218 -15.75 0.24 11.78
N HIS A 219 -16.09 0.40 10.50
CA HIS A 219 -15.38 -0.18 9.36
C HIS A 219 -15.39 0.74 8.14
N ASP A 220 -14.51 0.47 7.18
CA ASP A 220 -14.40 1.20 5.91
C ASP A 220 -15.32 0.66 4.80
N GLY A 221 -16.13 -0.35 5.13
CA GLY A 221 -17.03 -1.05 4.21
C GLY A 221 -16.47 -2.40 3.75
N VAL A 222 -15.22 -2.71 4.07
CA VAL A 222 -14.57 -4.00 3.79
C VAL A 222 -13.84 -4.51 5.05
N VAL A 223 -13.12 -3.64 5.74
CA VAL A 223 -12.25 -3.98 6.87
C VAL A 223 -12.65 -3.18 8.11
N ALA A 224 -12.74 -3.87 9.24
CA ALA A 224 -12.99 -3.22 10.53
C ALA A 224 -11.77 -2.45 11.01
N VAL A 225 -12.00 -1.28 11.64
CA VAL A 225 -10.93 -0.48 12.28
C VAL A 225 -10.15 -1.34 13.28
N ASN A 226 -10.84 -2.19 14.03
CA ASN A 226 -10.23 -3.11 14.99
C ASN A 226 -9.32 -4.13 14.31
N SER A 227 -9.70 -4.68 13.16
CA SER A 227 -8.86 -5.61 12.39
C SER A 227 -7.59 -4.93 11.91
N SER A 228 -7.71 -3.73 11.31
CA SER A 228 -6.54 -2.96 10.88
C SER A 228 -5.58 -2.67 12.02
N PHE A 229 -6.08 -2.37 13.20
CA PHE A 229 -5.23 -2.00 14.33
C PHE A 229 -4.90 -3.14 15.30
N ALA A 230 -5.34 -4.38 15.03
CA ALA A 230 -5.03 -5.51 15.90
C ALA A 230 -3.51 -5.71 16.05
N ILE A 231 -2.74 -5.44 14.99
CA ILE A 231 -1.28 -5.60 14.97
C ILE A 231 -0.56 -4.79 16.07
N ARG A 232 -1.18 -3.74 16.61
CA ARG A 232 -0.61 -2.90 17.69
C ARG A 232 -0.08 -3.73 18.86
N PHE A 233 -0.78 -4.82 19.20
CA PHE A 233 -0.44 -5.68 20.35
C PHE A 233 0.81 -6.52 20.10
N LEU A 234 1.20 -6.69 18.83
CA LEU A 234 2.43 -7.40 18.46
C LEU A 234 3.63 -6.46 18.35
N VAL A 235 3.42 -5.20 17.93
CA VAL A 235 4.50 -4.28 17.51
C VAL A 235 4.77 -3.09 18.43
N LYS A 236 3.75 -2.58 19.15
CA LYS A 236 3.91 -1.36 19.96
C LYS A 236 4.91 -1.61 21.09
N GLY A 237 5.91 -0.72 21.22
CA GLY A 237 7.00 -0.86 22.19
C GLY A 237 8.13 -1.80 21.76
N LYS A 238 8.06 -2.41 20.57
CA LYS A 238 9.13 -3.24 19.99
C LYS A 238 9.78 -2.65 18.74
N ILE A 239 9.22 -1.56 18.23
CA ILE A 239 9.71 -0.80 17.07
C ILE A 239 9.89 0.67 17.43
N ALA A 240 10.66 1.39 16.63
CA ALA A 240 10.98 2.80 16.86
C ALA A 240 9.72 3.67 16.96
N ARG A 241 8.74 3.47 16.06
CA ARG A 241 7.50 4.26 16.08
C ARG A 241 6.31 3.47 15.53
N TYR A 242 5.18 3.49 16.23
CA TYR A 242 3.91 2.96 15.75
C TYR A 242 2.80 3.99 15.95
N GLN A 243 2.14 4.40 14.86
CA GLN A 243 1.08 5.41 14.85
C GLN A 243 -0.17 4.84 14.20
N GLU A 244 -1.32 5.32 14.66
CA GLU A 244 -2.62 4.94 14.14
C GLU A 244 -3.40 6.18 13.73
N LEU A 245 -4.07 6.11 12.58
CA LEU A 245 -4.91 7.18 12.06
C LEU A 245 -6.24 6.62 11.58
N VAL A 246 -7.35 7.20 12.03
CA VAL A 246 -8.69 6.85 11.53
C VAL A 246 -9.22 7.96 10.64
N ILE A 247 -9.53 7.62 9.39
CA ILE A 247 -10.20 8.50 8.44
C ILE A 247 -11.70 8.29 8.59
N ARG A 248 -12.40 9.32 9.09
CA ARG A 248 -13.83 9.24 9.41
C ARG A 248 -14.73 9.84 8.33
N GLY A 249 -15.93 9.29 8.21
CA GLY A 249 -16.98 9.74 7.29
C GLY A 249 -16.89 9.08 5.91
N PRO A 250 -17.66 9.55 4.92
CA PRO A 250 -17.76 8.90 3.60
C PRO A 250 -16.42 8.71 2.89
N ARG A 251 -15.47 9.63 3.09
CA ARG A 251 -14.10 9.54 2.52
C ARG A 251 -13.18 8.56 3.25
N GLY A 252 -13.67 7.90 4.31
CA GLY A 252 -13.07 6.75 4.96
C GLY A 252 -13.46 5.42 4.31
N ALA A 253 -14.19 5.41 3.20
CA ALA A 253 -14.50 4.17 2.48
C ALA A 253 -13.22 3.47 1.99
N HIS A 254 -13.25 2.13 1.93
CA HIS A 254 -12.09 1.28 1.67
C HIS A 254 -11.25 1.72 0.45
N SER A 255 -11.90 1.92 -0.71
CA SER A 255 -11.24 2.36 -1.95
C SER A 255 -11.00 3.88 -2.00
N LEU A 256 -11.60 4.65 -1.09
CA LEU A 256 -11.39 6.10 -1.02
C LEU A 256 -10.20 6.48 -0.15
N LEU A 257 -9.66 5.57 0.67
CA LEU A 257 -8.45 5.82 1.45
C LEU A 257 -7.28 6.28 0.58
N HIS A 258 -7.06 5.65 -0.59
CA HIS A 258 -6.03 6.07 -1.55
C HIS A 258 -6.49 7.18 -2.51
N GLU A 259 -7.72 7.67 -2.37
CA GLU A 259 -8.27 8.82 -3.11
C GLU A 259 -8.55 10.02 -2.19
N ASN A 260 -7.82 10.11 -1.08
CA ASN A 260 -8.07 11.08 -0.03
C ASN A 260 -6.84 11.95 0.25
N ARG A 261 -7.00 13.27 0.09
CA ARG A 261 -5.92 14.25 0.31
C ARG A 261 -5.43 14.31 1.76
N LEU A 262 -6.28 14.01 2.74
CA LEU A 262 -5.85 13.91 4.14
C LEU A 262 -4.90 12.72 4.31
N VAL A 263 -5.19 11.62 3.64
CA VAL A 263 -4.32 10.43 3.65
C VAL A 263 -3.01 10.73 2.92
N ASP A 264 -3.06 11.38 1.76
CA ASP A 264 -1.86 11.81 1.03
C ASP A 264 -0.93 12.65 1.92
N ALA A 265 -1.47 13.65 2.62
CA ALA A 265 -0.70 14.53 3.50
C ALA A 265 -0.08 13.76 4.68
N ASN A 266 -0.82 12.85 5.30
CA ASN A 266 -0.29 12.04 6.41
C ASN A 266 0.79 11.05 5.96
N ILE A 267 0.67 10.47 4.75
CA ILE A 267 1.72 9.62 4.17
C ILE A 267 2.98 10.44 3.93
N SER A 268 2.84 11.60 3.27
CA SER A 268 3.98 12.47 2.95
C SER A 268 4.71 12.90 4.22
N HIS A 269 3.97 13.41 5.20
CA HIS A 269 4.51 13.85 6.48
C HIS A 269 5.21 12.72 7.22
N PHE A 270 4.59 11.54 7.31
CA PHE A 270 5.19 10.41 8.01
C PHE A 270 6.48 9.90 7.33
N LEU A 271 6.52 9.90 6.00
CA LEU A 271 7.66 9.37 5.26
C LEU A 271 8.84 10.34 5.22
N TRP A 272 8.61 11.66 5.15
CA TRP A 272 9.65 12.61 4.73
C TRP A 272 9.80 13.88 5.56
N ASP A 273 8.94 14.10 6.57
CA ASP A 273 9.09 15.19 7.55
C ASP A 273 9.48 14.65 8.93
#